data_AF-A0A559QHK6-F1
#
_entry.id   AF-A0A559QHK6-F1
#
_cell.length_a   1.000
_cell.length_b   1.000
_cell.length_c   1.000
_cell.angle_alpha   90.00
_cell.angle_beta   90.00
_cell.angle_gamma   90.00
#
_symmetry.space_group_name_H-M   'P 1'
#
loop_
_entity.id
_entity.type
_entity.pdbx_description
1 polymer ?
#
loop_
_entity_poly.entity_id
_entity_poly.type
_entity_poly.pdbx_seq_one_letter_code
_entity_poly.pdbx_strand_id
1 'polypeptide(L)'
;MCIHSKSLAYALTLLLLTFSTYATAGRLPNTLERIEYAGPGYLKIYSANSETSGEYHIINNYDVKRLVGGGEHKHCYMFYLTGAELVKLPIVNQSCDAALQELIKTKR
;
A
#
# COMPACT_ATOMS: atom_id res chain seq x y z
N MET A 1 -26.62 29.75 -40.26
CA MET A 1 -26.48 29.32 -38.84
C MET A 1 -25.79 27.97 -38.82
N CYS A 2 -24.48 27.94 -38.55
CA CYS A 2 -23.66 26.71 -38.55
C CYS A 2 -23.39 26.28 -37.11
N ILE A 3 -24.23 25.40 -36.57
CA ILE A 3 -24.07 24.86 -35.21
C ILE A 3 -24.13 23.33 -35.28
N HIS A 4 -23.18 22.67 -35.96
CA HIS A 4 -23.18 21.19 -35.99
C HIS A 4 -21.81 20.50 -36.04
N SER A 5 -20.67 21.20 -35.90
CA SER A 5 -19.35 20.52 -35.98
C SER A 5 -18.57 20.36 -34.67
N LYS A 6 -19.04 20.96 -33.57
CA LYS A 6 -18.27 20.94 -32.30
C LYS A 6 -18.60 19.76 -31.38
N SER A 7 -19.81 19.20 -31.45
CA SER A 7 -20.23 18.14 -30.50
C SER A 7 -19.60 16.78 -30.73
N LEU A 8 -19.12 16.48 -31.94
CA LEU A 8 -18.49 15.19 -32.24
C LEU A 8 -17.08 15.06 -31.62
N ALA A 9 -16.34 16.17 -31.51
CA ALA A 9 -14.98 16.17 -30.99
C ALA A 9 -14.95 15.91 -29.46
N TYR A 10 -15.95 16.42 -28.73
CA TYR A 10 -16.07 16.20 -27.28
C TYR A 10 -16.47 14.76 -26.94
N ALA A 11 -17.29 14.11 -27.77
CA ALA A 11 -17.65 12.71 -27.58
C ALA A 11 -16.45 11.76 -27.74
N LEU A 12 -15.55 12.06 -28.69
CA LEU A 12 -14.35 11.26 -28.95
C LEU A 12 -13.28 11.43 -27.86
N THR A 13 -13.15 12.62 -27.27
CA THR A 13 -12.20 12.87 -26.17
C THR A 13 -12.66 12.27 -24.84
N LEU A 14 -13.97 12.18 -24.59
CA LEU A 14 -14.50 11.48 -23.42
C LEU A 14 -14.25 9.95 -23.48
N LEU A 15 -14.28 9.37 -24.68
CA LEU A 15 -14.09 7.93 -24.90
C LEU A 15 -12.62 7.47 -24.71
N LEU A 16 -11.66 8.39 -24.81
CA LEU A 16 -10.24 8.09 -24.56
C LEU A 16 -9.86 8.12 -23.07
N LEU A 17 -10.68 8.74 -22.22
CA LEU A 17 -10.46 8.79 -20.76
C LEU A 17 -10.99 7.55 -20.03
N THR A 18 -11.71 6.65 -20.72
CA THR A 18 -12.24 5.41 -20.12
C THR A 18 -11.27 4.23 -20.21
N PHE A 19 -10.06 4.41 -20.76
CA PHE A 19 -8.94 3.53 -20.42
C PHE A 19 -8.41 3.93 -19.05
N SER A 20 -9.30 3.78 -18.07
CA SER A 20 -9.00 3.77 -16.65
C SER A 20 -7.76 2.92 -16.47
N THR A 21 -6.69 3.60 -16.06
CA THR A 21 -5.49 2.99 -15.54
C THR A 21 -5.93 1.85 -14.62
N TYR A 22 -5.62 0.62 -15.00
CA TYR A 22 -5.63 -0.48 -14.04
C TYR A 22 -4.55 -0.12 -13.03
N ALA A 23 -4.92 0.64 -12.00
CA ALA A 23 -4.17 0.66 -10.77
C ALA A 23 -4.33 -0.75 -10.23
N THR A 24 -3.44 -1.64 -10.66
CA THR A 24 -3.15 -2.85 -9.91
C THR A 24 -2.78 -2.33 -8.53
N ALA A 25 -3.70 -2.45 -7.56
CA ALA A 25 -3.34 -2.30 -6.17
C ALA A 25 -2.16 -3.25 -5.96
N GLY A 26 -0.96 -2.67 -5.84
CA GLY A 26 0.28 -3.44 -5.87
C GLY A 26 0.16 -4.51 -4.81
N ARG A 27 0.23 -5.78 -5.23
CA ARG A 27 0.22 -6.88 -4.27
C ARG A 27 1.41 -6.64 -3.35
N LEU A 28 1.14 -6.60 -2.05
CA LEU A 28 2.21 -6.39 -1.08
C LEU A 28 3.30 -7.47 -1.25
N PRO A 29 4.56 -7.10 -1.04
CA PRO A 29 5.67 -8.04 -1.11
C PRO A 29 5.49 -9.13 -0.06
N ASN A 30 6.10 -10.29 -0.30
CA ASN A 30 5.96 -11.45 0.59
C ASN A 30 6.60 -11.25 1.96
N THR A 31 7.49 -10.28 2.10
CA THR A 31 8.19 -9.91 3.34
C THR A 31 8.28 -8.40 3.44
N LEU A 32 8.40 -7.89 4.66
CA LEU A 32 8.62 -6.48 4.96
C LEU A 32 9.91 -6.33 5.75
N GLU A 33 10.64 -5.26 5.48
CA GLU A 33 11.82 -4.92 6.25
C GLU A 33 11.55 -3.82 7.25
N ARG A 34 10.76 -2.83 6.84
CA ARG A 34 10.52 -1.62 7.62
C ARG A 34 9.14 -1.04 7.34
N ILE A 35 8.51 -0.57 8.40
CA ILE A 35 7.30 0.25 8.39
C ILE A 35 7.67 1.64 8.88
N GLU A 36 7.15 2.68 8.22
CA GLU A 36 7.36 4.10 8.50
C GLU A 36 6.01 4.84 8.43
N TYR A 37 5.81 5.83 9.29
CA TYR A 37 4.68 6.74 9.18
C TYR A 37 4.78 7.60 7.90
N ALA A 38 3.72 7.62 7.09
CA ALA A 38 3.66 8.41 5.84
C ALA A 38 2.71 9.61 5.90
N GLY A 39 1.85 9.68 6.92
CA GLY A 39 0.81 10.70 7.05
C GLY A 39 -0.48 10.13 7.63
N PRO A 40 -1.48 10.97 7.92
CA PRO A 40 -2.71 10.52 8.57
C PRO A 40 -3.40 9.39 7.80
N GLY A 41 -3.53 8.24 8.44
CA GLY A 41 -4.12 7.04 7.82
C GLY A 41 -3.23 6.28 6.83
N TYR A 42 -1.97 6.67 6.63
CA TYR A 42 -1.07 6.03 5.67
C TYR A 42 0.24 5.56 6.30
N LEU A 43 0.71 4.41 5.83
CA LEU A 43 2.00 3.82 6.17
C LEU A 43 2.82 3.69 4.90
N LYS A 44 4.12 3.92 5.04
CA LYS A 44 5.12 3.61 4.03
C LYS A 44 5.84 2.36 4.50
N ILE A 45 5.90 1.37 3.63
CA ILE A 45 6.50 0.08 3.91
C ILE A 45 7.61 -0.20 2.90
N TYR A 46 8.74 -0.67 3.39
CA TYR A 46 9.89 -1.04 2.61
C TYR A 46 10.03 -2.56 2.60
N SER A 47 10.30 -3.11 1.43
CA SER A 47 10.70 -4.49 1.25
C SER A 47 11.91 -4.54 0.33
N ALA A 48 12.95 -5.25 0.74
CA ALA A 48 13.99 -5.67 -0.17
C ALA A 48 13.90 -7.18 -0.36
N ASN A 49 14.15 -7.62 -1.58
CA ASN A 49 14.43 -9.01 -1.88
C ASN A 49 15.93 -9.11 -2.22
N SER A 50 16.50 -10.31 -2.17
CA SER A 50 17.93 -10.55 -2.45
C SER A 50 18.38 -10.18 -3.86
N GLU A 51 17.44 -9.83 -4.75
CA GLU A 51 17.68 -9.64 -6.18
C GLU A 51 17.49 -8.18 -6.65
N THR A 52 16.90 -7.30 -5.83
CA THR A 52 16.60 -5.91 -6.20
C THR A 52 17.02 -4.93 -5.10
N SER A 53 17.14 -3.65 -5.43
CA SER A 53 17.44 -2.55 -4.50
C SER A 53 16.33 -2.27 -3.46
N GLY A 54 15.28 -3.09 -3.44
CA GLY A 54 14.08 -2.91 -2.62
C GLY A 54 13.13 -1.85 -3.16
N GLU A 55 11.90 -1.94 -2.68
CA GLU A 55 10.76 -1.16 -3.14
C GLU A 55 9.97 -0.60 -1.96
N TYR A 56 9.39 0.58 -2.18
CA TYR A 56 8.51 1.23 -1.22
C TYR A 56 7.07 1.15 -1.70
N HIS A 57 6.18 0.76 -0.78
CA HIS A 57 4.74 0.76 -1.00
C HIS A 57 4.07 1.70 0.01
N ILE A 58 3.03 2.40 -0.42
CA ILE A 58 2.18 3.20 0.46
C ILE A 58 0.87 2.45 0.64
N ILE A 59 0.51 2.17 1.89
CA ILE A 59 -0.73 1.48 2.24
C ILE A 59 -1.57 2.30 3.18
N ASN A 60 -2.86 2.01 3.17
CA ASN A 60 -3.78 2.54 4.17
C ASN A 60 -3.62 1.75 5.49
N ASN A 61 -3.55 2.45 6.63
CA ASN A 61 -3.49 1.81 7.95
C ASN A 61 -4.72 0.93 8.21
N TYR A 62 -5.89 1.29 7.66
CA TYR A 62 -7.15 0.61 7.96
C TYR A 62 -7.17 -0.84 7.45
N ASP A 63 -6.30 -1.14 6.49
CA ASP A 63 -6.11 -2.48 5.95
C ASP A 63 -5.24 -3.36 6.87
N VAL A 64 -4.44 -2.74 7.75
CA VAL A 64 -3.67 -3.45 8.77
C VAL A 64 -4.61 -3.87 9.91
N LYS A 65 -4.87 -5.18 10.01
CA LYS A 65 -5.80 -5.73 11.00
C LYS A 65 -5.13 -6.05 12.33
N ARG A 66 -3.88 -6.51 12.29
CA ARG A 66 -3.17 -6.93 13.50
C ARG A 66 -1.66 -6.97 13.30
N LEU A 67 -0.92 -6.63 14.36
CA LEU A 67 0.47 -7.04 14.54
C LEU A 67 0.53 -8.19 15.55
N VAL A 68 1.30 -9.23 15.23
CA VAL A 68 1.53 -10.39 16.10
C VAL A 68 3.02 -10.68 16.18
N GLY A 69 3.52 -10.80 17.40
CA GLY A 69 4.94 -10.99 17.71
C GLY A 69 5.30 -10.19 18.95
N GLY A 70 6.52 -10.33 19.46
CA GLY A 70 6.96 -9.54 20.62
C GLY A 70 8.38 -9.84 21.07
N GLY A 71 9.13 -8.78 21.40
CA GLY A 71 10.48 -8.83 21.94
C GLY A 71 11.60 -8.71 20.89
N GLU A 72 12.82 -8.45 21.37
CA GLU A 72 14.04 -8.57 20.57
C GLU A 72 14.15 -10.01 20.06
N HIS A 73 14.23 -10.18 18.74
CA HIS A 73 14.45 -11.46 18.03
C HIS A 73 13.28 -12.44 17.87
N LYS A 74 12.01 -12.06 18.16
CA LYS A 74 10.87 -12.92 17.80
C LYS A 74 10.25 -12.51 16.47
N HIS A 75 9.86 -13.50 15.67
CA HIS A 75 9.20 -13.31 14.39
C HIS A 75 8.03 -12.32 14.53
N CYS A 76 8.15 -11.17 13.87
CA CYS A 76 7.12 -10.15 13.85
C CYS A 76 6.30 -10.31 12.58
N TYR A 77 4.97 -10.25 12.69
CA TYR A 77 4.06 -10.43 11.56
C TYR A 77 2.99 -9.35 11.54
N MET A 78 2.72 -8.84 10.34
CA MET A 78 1.60 -7.97 10.05
C MET A 78 0.52 -8.73 9.28
N PHE A 79 -0.73 -8.63 9.73
CA PHE A 79 -1.88 -9.13 9.01
C PHE A 79 -2.56 -7.98 8.27
N TYR A 80 -2.61 -8.07 6.95
CA TYR A 80 -3.06 -7.01 6.04
C TYR A 80 -4.17 -7.52 5.11
N LEU A 81 -5.19 -6.70 4.86
CA LEU A 81 -6.30 -7.03 3.98
C LEU A 81 -6.07 -6.50 2.55
N THR A 82 -5.84 -7.38 1.57
CA THR A 82 -5.69 -7.02 0.14
C THR A 82 -7.03 -6.94 -0.58
N GLY A 83 -8.01 -6.25 0.01
CA GLY A 83 -9.40 -6.16 -0.49
C GLY A 83 -10.23 -7.43 -0.24
N ALA A 84 -9.79 -8.59 -0.71
CA ALA A 84 -10.53 -9.86 -0.60
C ALA A 84 -9.87 -10.90 0.33
N GLU A 85 -8.58 -10.76 0.61
CA GLU A 85 -7.80 -11.76 1.35
C GLU A 85 -7.06 -11.14 2.54
N LEU A 86 -6.98 -11.88 3.65
CA LEU A 86 -6.13 -11.54 4.77
C LEU A 86 -4.75 -12.20 4.58
N VAL A 87 -3.73 -11.39 4.35
CA VAL A 87 -2.36 -11.84 4.10
C VAL A 87 -1.52 -11.66 5.37
N LYS A 88 -0.68 -12.65 5.67
CA LYS A 88 0.32 -12.61 6.75
C LYS A 88 1.69 -12.24 6.18
N LEU A 89 2.24 -11.11 6.62
CA LEU A 89 3.51 -10.57 6.16
C LEU A 89 4.56 -10.58 7.29
N PRO A 90 5.65 -11.34 7.18
CA PRO A 90 6.76 -11.29 8.13
C PRO A 90 7.52 -9.97 8.02
N ILE A 91 7.88 -9.40 9.17
CA ILE A 91 8.75 -8.24 9.33
C ILE A 91 10.11 -8.77 9.82
N VAL A 92 11.13 -8.69 8.96
CA VAL A 92 12.40 -9.41 9.17
C VAL A 92 13.51 -8.56 9.78
N ASN A 93 13.53 -7.25 9.49
CA ASN A 93 14.60 -6.33 9.88
C ASN A 93 14.16 -5.23 10.87
N GLN A 94 12.95 -5.33 11.40
CA GLN A 94 12.39 -4.38 12.36
C GLN A 94 11.68 -5.12 13.48
N SER A 95 11.85 -4.64 14.73
CA SER A 95 11.15 -5.22 15.88
C SER A 95 9.66 -4.91 15.85
N CYS A 96 8.86 -5.78 16.46
CA CYS A 96 7.41 -5.57 16.57
C CYS A 96 7.05 -4.29 17.33
N ASP A 97 7.85 -3.92 18.34
CA ASP A 97 7.62 -2.69 19.09
C ASP A 97 7.88 -1.46 18.22
N ALA A 98 8.94 -1.46 17.40
CA ALA A 98 9.22 -0.38 16.47
C ALA A 98 8.10 -0.23 15.42
N ALA A 99 7.64 -1.34 14.84
CA ALA A 99 6.51 -1.34 13.91
C ALA A 99 5.21 -0.83 14.57
N LEU A 100 4.95 -1.21 15.82
CA LEU A 100 3.80 -0.74 16.58
C LEU A 100 3.84 0.77 16.82
N GLN A 101 5.00 1.34 17.14
CA GLN A 101 5.13 2.78 17.33
C GLN A 101 4.76 3.56 16.06
N GLU A 102 5.18 3.10 14.88
CA GLU A 102 4.80 3.73 13.60
C GLU A 102 3.29 3.66 13.34
N LEU A 103 2.66 2.53 13.65
CA LEU A 103 1.20 2.40 13.55
C LEU A 103 0.46 3.34 14.51
N ILE A 104 0.94 3.54 15.74
CA ILE A 104 0.27 4.41 16.70
C ILE A 104 0.36 5.88 16.27
N LYS A 105 1.46 6.29 15.60
CA LYS A 105 1.60 7.65 15.03
C LYS A 105 0.49 7.98 14.04
N THR A 106 0.00 6.99 13.27
CA THR A 106 -1.11 7.22 12.33
C THR A 106 -2.47 7.47 12.97
N LYS A 107 -2.64 7.18 14.27
CA LYS A 107 -3.92 7.38 15.00
C LYS A 107 -4.00 8.71 15.74
N ARG A 108 -2.89 9.46 15.85
CA ARG A 108 -2.83 10.78 16.49
C ARG A 108 -3.04 11.88 15.46
#